data_AF-X0XHP7-F1
#
_entry.id   AF-X0XHP7-F1
#
_cell.length_a   1.000
_cell.length_b   1.000
_cell.length_c   1.000
_cell.angle_alpha   90.00
_cell.angle_beta   90.00
_cell.angle_gamma   90.00
#
_symmetry.space_group_name_H-M   'P 1'
#
loop_
_entity.id
_entity.type
_entity.pdbx_description
1 polymer ?
#
loop_
_entity_poly.entity_id
_entity_poly.type
_entity_poly.pdbx_seq_one_letter_code
_entity_poly.pdbx_strand_id
1 'polypeptide(L)' 'VKKILSKAIKTGASDVHINVGMPPVLRNNTELNIMDFQSISSENAKEMVLSMVGPDRFKQFEENRD' A
#
# COMPACT_ATOMS: atom_id res chain seq x y z
N VAL A 1 -7.78 -0.39 -2.61
CA VAL A 1 -6.94 -0.24 -1.40
C VAL A 1 -7.67 -0.28 -0.04
N LYS A 2 -8.89 0.25 0.08
CA LYS A 2 -9.64 0.32 1.36
C LYS A 2 -9.64 -0.99 2.17
N LYS A 3 -9.84 -2.15 1.53
CA LYS A 3 -9.82 -3.47 2.19
C LYS A 3 -8.50 -3.80 2.87
N ILE A 4 -7.37 -3.44 2.25
CA ILE A 4 -6.02 -3.67 2.78
C ILE A 4 -5.83 -2.85 4.06
N LEU A 5 -6.16 -1.55 4.00
CA LEU A 5 -6.07 -0.65 5.15
C LEU A 5 -7.02 -1.05 6.29
N SER A 6 -8.26 -1.44 5.96
CA SER A 6 -9.20 -1.94 6.97
C SER A 6 -8.69 -3.21 7.66
N LYS A 7 -8.03 -4.10 6.92
CA LYS A 7 -7.41 -5.30 7.50
C LYS A 7 -6.23 -4.91 8.40
N ALA A 8 -5.37 -3.98 7.96
CA ALA A 8 -4.25 -3.46 8.75
C ALA A 8 -4.71 -2.89 10.11
N ILE A 9 -5.76 -2.06 10.11
CA ILE A 9 -6.36 -1.51 11.33
C ILE A 9 -6.89 -2.63 12.23
N LYS A 10 -7.64 -3.59 11.66
CA LYS A 10 -8.20 -4.72 12.42
C LYS A 10 -7.13 -5.60 13.07
N THR A 11 -5.97 -5.74 12.43
CA THR A 11 -4.85 -6.54 12.95
C THR A 11 -3.91 -5.74 13.85
N GLY A 12 -4.16 -4.44 14.05
CA GLY A 12 -3.27 -3.57 14.84
C GLY A 12 -1.90 -3.37 14.19
N ALA A 13 -1.82 -3.42 12.86
CA ALA A 13 -0.56 -3.20 12.15
C ALA A 13 -0.12 -1.73 12.28
N SER A 14 1.17 -1.51 12.52
CA SER A 14 1.78 -0.18 12.51
C SER A 14 1.97 0.33 11.08
N ASP A 15 2.36 -0.56 10.17
CA ASP A 15 2.70 -0.20 8.79
C ASP A 15 2.13 -1.20 7.78
N VAL A 16 1.87 -0.71 6.57
CA VAL A 16 1.48 -1.51 5.41
C VAL A 16 2.49 -1.27 4.30
N HIS A 17 3.22 -2.32 3.94
CA HIS A 17 4.12 -2.32 2.80
C HIS A 17 3.39 -2.79 1.54
N ILE A 18 3.45 -1.97 0.50
CA ILE A 18 2.88 -2.26 -0.83
C ILE A 18 4.02 -2.29 -1.83
N ASN A 19 4.32 -3.48 -2.35
CA ASN A 19 5.40 -3.71 -3.30
C ASN A 19 4.85 -4.35 -4.58
N VAL A 20 5.34 -3.90 -5.73
CA VAL A 20 5.00 -4.50 -7.03
C VAL A 20 5.56 -5.92 -7.11
N GLY A 21 4.76 -6.86 -7.62
CA GLY A 21 5.12 -8.27 -7.76
C GLY A 21 4.94 -9.09 -6.48
N MET A 22 4.60 -8.46 -5.35
CA MET A 22 4.39 -9.13 -4.07
C MET A 22 3.00 -8.84 -3.49
N PRO A 23 2.46 -9.74 -2.66
CA PRO A 23 1.30 -9.42 -1.84
C PRO A 23 1.64 -8.28 -0.85
N PRO A 24 0.65 -7.50 -0.41
CA PRO A 24 0.84 -6.50 0.62
C PRO A 24 1.27 -7.16 1.94
N VAL A 25 2.17 -6.50 2.67
CA VAL A 25 2.77 -6.99 3.91
C VAL A 25 2.45 -6.04 5.04
N LEU A 26 1.95 -6.57 6.15
CA LEU A 26 1.67 -5.81 7.36
C LEU A 26 2.85 -5.90 8.32
N ARG A 27 3.23 -4.79 8.94
CA ARG A 27 4.13 -4.79 10.09
C ARG A 27 3.31 -4.64 11.36
N ASN A 28 3.45 -5.56 12.30
CA ASN A 28 2.84 -5.47 13.62
C ASN A 28 3.87 -5.86 14.67
N ASN A 29 4.14 -5.00 15.65
CA ASN A 29 5.05 -5.29 16.77
C ASN A 29 6.37 -5.94 16.34
N THR A 30 7.02 -5.39 15.30
CA THR A 30 8.28 -5.89 14.66
C THR A 30 8.15 -7.09 13.72
N GLU A 31 7.00 -7.75 13.66
CA GLU A 31 6.77 -8.89 12.78
C GLU A 31 6.17 -8.47 11.43
N LEU A 32 6.69 -9.04 10.34
CA LEU A 32 6.17 -8.87 9.00
C LEU A 32 5.22 -10.03 8.65
N ASN A 33 3.97 -9.69 8.39
CA ASN A 33 2.91 -10.63 8.06
C ASN A 33 2.45 -10.41 6.62
N ILE A 34 2.76 -11.37 5.74
CA ILE A 34 2.29 -11.34 4.35
C ILE A 34 0.78 -11.57 4.35
N MET A 35 0.04 -10.69 3.70
CA MET A 35 -1.41 -10.82 3.63
C MET A 35 -1.81 -11.78 2.52
N ASP A 36 -2.91 -12.49 2.72
CA ASP A 36 -3.53 -13.36 1.70
C ASP A 36 -4.30 -12.52 0.67
N PHE A 37 -3.56 -11.78 -0.15
CA PHE A 37 -4.06 -11.07 -1.33
C PHE A 37 -3.19 -11.43 -2.53
N GLN A 38 -3.71 -11.14 -3.72
CA GLN A 38 -2.94 -11.27 -4.94
C GLN A 38 -1.73 -10.33 -4.94
N SER A 39 -0.71 -10.70 -5.72
CA SER A 39 0.42 -9.82 -6.00
C SER A 39 -0.06 -8.52 -6.64
N ILE A 40 0.57 -7.43 -6.23
CA ILE A 40 0.21 -6.09 -6.69
C ILE A 40 0.96 -5.82 -8.00
N SER A 41 0.24 -5.48 -9.08
CA SER A 41 0.85 -5.02 -10.33
C SER A 41 1.26 -3.54 -10.23
N SER A 42 2.10 -3.08 -11.15
CA SER A 42 2.53 -1.67 -11.24
C SER A 42 1.33 -0.73 -11.39
N GLU A 43 0.36 -1.09 -12.23
CA GLU A 43 -0.86 -0.31 -12.47
C GLU A 43 -1.71 -0.25 -11.20
N ASN A 44 -1.90 -1.39 -10.54
CA ASN A 44 -2.64 -1.47 -9.28
C ASN A 44 -1.97 -0.61 -8.20
N ALA A 45 -0.64 -0.66 -8.06
CA ALA A 45 0.08 0.17 -7.10
C ALA A 45 -0.14 1.67 -7.39
N LYS A 46 -0.05 2.09 -8.65
CA LYS A 46 -0.30 3.47 -9.07
C LYS A 46 -1.73 3.92 -8.72
N GLU A 47 -2.74 3.11 -9.05
CA GLU A 47 -4.13 3.40 -8.70
C GLU A 47 -4.36 3.47 -7.19
N MET A 48 -3.71 2.58 -6.42
CA MET A 48 -3.80 2.60 -4.96
C MET A 48 -3.27 3.92 -4.40
N VAL A 49 -2.08 4.36 -4.82
CA VAL A 49 -1.50 5.64 -4.39
C VAL A 49 -2.40 6.81 -4.81
N LEU A 50 -2.81 6.86 -6.09
CA LEU A 50 -3.69 7.91 -6.61
C LEU A 50 -4.99 8.01 -5.81
N SER A 51 -5.59 6.88 -5.44
CA SER A 51 -6.81 6.83 -4.65
C SER A 51 -6.64 7.30 -3.19
N MET A 52 -5.41 7.28 -2.66
CA MET A 52 -5.11 7.73 -1.29
C MET A 52 -4.72 9.21 -1.23
N VAL A 53 -3.81 9.65 -2.11
CA VAL A 53 -3.22 11.00 -2.04
C VAL A 53 -3.93 12.00 -2.96
N GLY A 54 -4.70 11.52 -3.92
CA GLY A 54 -5.36 12.34 -4.94
C GLY A 54 -4.42 12.74 -6.09
N PRO A 55 -4.98 13.28 -7.20
CA PRO A 55 -4.23 13.59 -8.41
C PRO A 55 -3.18 14.69 -8.21
N ASP A 56 -3.46 15.71 -7.39
CA ASP A 56 -2.54 16.85 -7.22
C ASP A 56 -1.24 16.45 -6.51
N ARG A 57 -1.35 15.67 -5.43
CA ARG A 57 -0.18 15.15 -4.71
C ARG A 57 0.55 14.07 -5.51
N PHE A 58 -0.19 13.26 -6.26
CA PHE A 58 0.42 12.26 -7.13
C PHE A 58 1.24 12.91 -8.26
N LYS A 59 0.74 14.01 -8.83
CA LYS A 59 1.48 14.80 -9.82
C LYS A 59 2.76 15.39 -9.24
N GLN A 60 2.70 15.97 -8.03
CA GLN A 60 3.89 16.46 -7.33
C GLN A 60 4.92 15.35 -7.09
N PHE A 61 4.46 14.14 -6.75
CA PHE A 61 5.33 12.97 -6.60
C PHE A 61 6.00 12.58 -7.92
N GLU A 62 5.26 12.54 -9.03
CA GLU A 62 5.84 12.25 -10.36
C GLU A 62 6.83 13.33 -10.84
N GLU A 63 6.60 14.59 -10.48
CA GLU A 63 7.47 15.73 -10.84
C GLU A 63 8.76 15.77 -10.00
N ASN A 64 8.66 15.50 -8.69
CA ASN A 64 9.79 15.63 -7.77
C ASN A 64 10.64 14.35 -7.67
N ARG A 65 10.06 13.16 -7.93
CA ARG A 65 10.73 11.83 -7.83
C ARG A 65 11.60 11.62 -6.57
N ASP A 66 11.28 12.30 -5.48
CA ASP A 66 11.96 12.18 -4.18
C ASP A 66 11.65 10.83 -3.50
#